data_AF-A0A9C9EQ67-F1
#
_entry.id   AF-A0A9C9EQ67-F1
#
_cell.length_a   1.000
_cell.length_b   1.000
_cell.length_c   1.000
_cell.angle_alpha   90.00
_cell.angle_beta   90.00
_cell.angle_gamma   90.00
#
_symmetry.space_group_name_H-M   'P 1'
#
loop_
_entity.id
_entity.type
_entity.pdbx_description
1 polymer ?
#
loop_
_entity_poly.entity_id
_entity_poly.type
_entity_poly.pdbx_seq_one_letter_code
_entity_poly.pdbx_strand_id
1 'polypeptide(L)'
;MMKSITIDGKKIDVEEGKTVLEAALEAGIYIPNLCYHPDLSPTGACRLCIVEIEGWSGYPTACTTKVEDGMVIHTETEKLKRLRENIIWLILSEYPF
;
A
#
# COMPACT_ATOMS: atom_id res chain seq x y z
N MET A 1 5.34 -10.10 18.11
CA MET A 1 5.37 -8.85 18.91
C MET A 1 4.52 -7.78 18.22
N MET A 2 4.17 -6.68 18.90
CA MET A 2 3.53 -5.52 18.23
C MET A 2 4.62 -4.61 17.64
N LYS A 3 4.40 -4.12 16.42
CA LYS A 3 5.24 -3.13 15.73
C LYS A 3 4.50 -1.81 15.67
N SER A 4 5.18 -0.71 15.96
CA SER A 4 4.61 0.64 15.93
C SER A 4 5.01 1.33 14.63
N ILE A 5 4.03 1.69 13.80
CA ILE A 5 4.25 2.44 12.56
C ILE A 5 3.39 3.70 12.49
N THR A 6 3.73 4.59 11.56
CA THR A 6 2.94 5.80 11.27
C THR A 6 2.45 5.73 9.84
N ILE A 7 1.13 5.87 9.63
CA ILE A 7 0.52 5.98 8.30
C ILE A 7 -0.22 7.31 8.21
N ASP A 8 0.18 8.19 7.28
CA ASP A 8 -0.42 9.53 7.09
C ASP A 8 -0.51 10.34 8.40
N GLY A 9 0.53 10.27 9.22
CA GLY A 9 0.61 10.93 10.53
C GLY A 9 -0.14 10.23 11.68
N LYS A 10 -0.89 9.15 11.40
CA LYS A 10 -1.55 8.33 12.42
C LYS A 10 -0.64 7.20 12.89
N LYS A 11 -0.30 7.21 14.17
CA LYS A 11 0.45 6.12 14.80
C LYS A 11 -0.46 4.92 15.07
N ILE A 12 -0.04 3.72 14.67
CA ILE A 12 -0.79 2.49 14.86
C ILE A 12 0.13 1.35 15.32
N ASP A 13 -0.42 0.46 16.13
CA ASP A 13 0.27 -0.77 16.51
C ASP A 13 -0.25 -1.93 15.67
N VAL A 14 0.68 -2.74 15.18
CA VAL A 14 0.41 -3.80 14.20
C VAL A 14 1.01 -5.10 14.69
N GLU A 15 0.26 -6.19 14.55
CA GLU A 15 0.80 -7.52 14.80
C GLU A 15 1.90 -7.87 13.79
N GLU A 16 2.97 -8.47 14.30
CA GLU A 16 4.08 -8.93 13.48
C GLU A 16 3.64 -9.90 12.37
N GLY A 17 4.22 -9.73 11.18
CA GLY A 17 3.95 -10.56 10.02
C GLY A 17 2.91 -9.99 9.05
N LYS A 18 2.18 -8.93 9.45
CA LYS A 18 1.27 -8.22 8.55
C LYS A 18 1.99 -7.38 7.51
N THR A 19 1.33 -7.20 6.38
CA THR A 19 1.70 -6.27 5.32
C THR A 19 1.25 -4.85 5.65
N VAL A 20 1.82 -3.86 4.97
CA VAL A 20 1.39 -2.46 5.10
C VAL A 20 -0.08 -2.31 4.73
N LEU A 21 -0.57 -3.04 3.72
CA LEU A 21 -1.98 -2.99 3.32
C LEU A 21 -2.91 -3.55 4.40
N GLU A 22 -2.58 -4.71 4.98
CA GLU A 22 -3.36 -5.30 6.07
C GLU A 22 -3.41 -4.37 7.28
N ALA A 23 -2.26 -3.82 7.67
CA ALA A 23 -2.15 -2.86 8.77
C ALA A 23 -3.01 -1.61 8.54
N ALA A 24 -2.98 -1.06 7.32
CA ALA A 24 -3.79 0.10 6.96
C ALA A 24 -5.29 -0.21 7.04
N LEU A 25 -5.73 -1.33 6.45
CA LEU A 25 -7.15 -1.71 6.43
C LEU A 25 -7.70 -1.96 7.84
N GLU A 26 -6.94 -2.63 8.71
CA GLU A 26 -7.32 -2.83 10.13
C GLU A 26 -7.43 -1.52 10.89
N ALA A 27 -6.60 -0.53 10.54
CA ALA A 27 -6.63 0.81 11.12
C ALA A 27 -7.70 1.74 10.52
N GLY A 28 -8.51 1.24 9.58
CA GLY A 28 -9.53 2.00 8.85
C GLY A 28 -8.98 2.95 7.79
N ILE A 29 -7.74 2.74 7.35
CA ILE A 29 -7.07 3.53 6.30
C ILE A 29 -7.20 2.76 4.98
N TYR A 30 -7.90 3.37 4.03
CA TYR A 30 -8.08 2.78 2.72
C TYR A 30 -6.87 3.06 1.81
N ILE A 31 -6.28 2.00 1.27
CA ILE A 31 -5.27 2.08 0.20
C ILE A 31 -5.86 1.42 -1.06
N PRO A 32 -5.92 2.12 -2.22
CA PRO A 32 -6.48 1.56 -3.44
C PRO A 32 -5.84 0.23 -3.85
N ASN A 33 -6.65 -0.77 -4.14
CA ASN A 33 -6.19 -2.09 -4.58
C ASN A 33 -7.26 -2.77 -5.46
N LEU A 34 -6.81 -3.57 -6.43
CA LEU A 34 -7.70 -4.37 -7.30
C LEU A 34 -7.44 -5.88 -7.19
N CYS A 35 -6.18 -6.28 -7.01
CA CYS A 35 -5.79 -7.69 -7.01
C CYS A 35 -5.62 -8.31 -5.61
N TYR A 36 -5.89 -7.55 -4.54
CA TYR A 36 -5.76 -8.06 -3.18
C TYR A 36 -7.06 -8.74 -2.75
N HIS A 37 -6.93 -9.87 -2.08
CA HIS A 37 -8.01 -10.57 -1.41
C HIS A 37 -7.46 -11.23 -0.14
N PRO A 38 -8.16 -11.16 1.01
CA PRO A 38 -7.66 -11.71 2.28
C PRO A 38 -7.31 -13.20 2.22
N ASP A 39 -8.07 -13.98 1.44
CA ASP A 39 -7.87 -15.43 1.28
C ASP A 39 -6.83 -15.81 0.22
N LEU A 40 -6.20 -14.85 -0.46
CA LEU A 40 -5.22 -15.09 -1.53
C LEU A 40 -3.85 -14.52 -1.20
N SER A 41 -2.80 -15.19 -1.68
CA SER A 41 -1.44 -14.68 -1.57
C SER A 41 -1.28 -13.35 -2.32
N PRO A 42 -0.62 -12.34 -1.71
CA PRO A 42 -0.42 -11.06 -2.37
C PRO A 42 0.54 -11.17 -3.55
N THR A 43 0.14 -10.61 -4.69
CA THR A 43 0.91 -10.69 -5.95
C THR A 43 1.59 -9.37 -6.31
N GLY A 44 1.10 -8.24 -5.81
CA GLY A 44 1.54 -6.92 -6.25
C GLY A 44 1.20 -6.58 -7.71
N ALA A 45 0.35 -7.37 -8.38
CA ALA A 45 0.15 -7.29 -9.83
C ALA A 45 -0.51 -5.99 -10.30
N CYS A 46 -1.57 -5.52 -9.62
CA CYS A 46 -2.30 -4.33 -10.06
C CYS A 46 -1.56 -3.01 -9.82
N ARG A 47 -0.52 -3.00 -8.97
CA ARG A 47 0.28 -1.82 -8.59
C ARG A 47 -0.49 -0.61 -8.02
N LEU A 48 -1.80 -0.66 -7.80
CA LEU A 48 -2.55 0.48 -7.24
C LEU A 48 -2.24 0.76 -5.77
N CYS A 49 -1.84 -0.27 -5.02
CA CYS A 49 -1.51 -0.16 -3.61
C CYS A 49 -0.10 0.37 -3.35
N ILE A 50 0.50 1.07 -4.32
CA ILE A 50 1.78 1.74 -4.10
C ILE A 50 1.68 2.79 -3.00
N VAL A 51 2.73 2.87 -2.19
CA VAL A 51 2.88 3.81 -1.08
C VAL A 51 4.29 4.42 -1.10
N GLU A 52 4.46 5.52 -0.38
CA GLU A 52 5.78 6.08 -0.08
C GLU A 52 6.17 5.68 1.34
N ILE A 53 7.42 5.26 1.53
CA ILE A 53 7.98 4.91 2.84
C ILE A 53 9.22 5.77 3.04
N GLU A 54 9.31 6.48 4.16
CA GLU A 54 10.46 7.34 4.44
C GLU A 54 11.77 6.55 4.49
N GLY A 55 12.80 7.08 3.84
CA GLY A 55 14.11 6.43 3.72
C GLY A 55 14.20 5.33 2.66
N TRP A 56 13.09 4.96 2.00
CA TRP A 56 13.07 3.97 0.93
C TRP A 56 13.12 4.66 -0.44
N SER A 57 13.73 3.99 -1.42
CA SER A 57 13.69 4.45 -2.80
C SER A 57 12.49 3.85 -3.54
N GLY A 58 11.82 4.68 -4.34
CA GLY A 58 10.68 4.26 -5.17
C GLY A 58 9.37 4.13 -4.40
N TYR A 59 8.45 3.35 -4.98
CA TYR A 59 7.06 3.22 -4.52
C TYR A 59 6.72 1.73 -4.35
N PRO A 60 7.07 1.12 -3.19
CA PRO A 60 6.74 -0.28 -2.93
C PRO A 60 5.23 -0.50 -2.86
N THR A 61 4.79 -1.74 -3.11
CA THR A 61 3.39 -2.14 -2.99
C THR A 61 3.05 -2.52 -1.57
N ALA A 62 2.03 -1.85 -0.99
CA ALA A 62 1.59 -2.09 0.38
C ALA A 62 1.15 -3.54 0.62
N CYS A 63 0.58 -4.22 -0.38
CA CYS A 63 0.13 -5.61 -0.24
C CYS A 63 1.26 -6.64 -0.12
N THR A 64 2.49 -6.31 -0.51
CA THR A 64 3.64 -7.24 -0.46
C THR A 64 4.68 -6.83 0.56
N THR A 65 4.72 -5.54 0.94
CA THR A 65 5.69 -5.04 1.91
C THR A 65 5.26 -5.41 3.33
N LYS A 66 6.14 -6.12 4.05
CA LYS A 66 5.95 -6.43 5.46
C LYS A 66 6.22 -5.20 6.32
N VAL A 67 5.43 -5.07 7.38
CA VAL A 67 5.60 -4.00 8.36
C VAL A 67 6.91 -4.21 9.13
N GLU A 68 7.72 -3.17 9.22
CA GLU A 68 8.88 -3.06 10.09
C GLU A 68 8.64 -1.97 11.13
N ASP A 69 9.24 -2.13 12.31
CA ASP A 69 9.03 -1.19 13.41
C ASP A 69 9.59 0.19 13.04
N GLY A 70 8.86 1.25 13.38
CA GLY A 70 9.26 2.62 13.10
C GLY A 70 9.03 3.11 11.67
N MET A 71 8.44 2.30 10.77
CA MET A 71 8.11 2.77 9.42
C MET A 71 7.19 4.00 9.46
N VAL A 72 7.47 4.97 8.59
CA VAL A 72 6.60 6.12 8.29
C VAL A 72 6.15 6.00 6.84
N ILE A 73 4.86 5.82 6.66
CA ILE A 73 4.22 5.54 5.37
C ILE A 73 3.30 6.70 5.00
N HIS A 74 3.41 7.16 3.76
CA HIS A 74 2.49 8.13 3.16
C HIS A 74 1.69 7.42 2.07
N THR A 75 0.37 7.49 2.14
CA THR A 75 -0.54 6.81 1.20
C THR A 75 -1.23 7.77 0.24
N GLU A 76 -1.29 9.06 0.59
CA GLU A 76 -1.96 10.12 -0.16
C GLU A 76 -1.00 11.29 -0.47
N THR A 77 -0.11 11.08 -1.44
CA THR A 77 0.73 12.15 -2.00
C THR A 77 0.30 12.50 -3.42
N GLU A 78 0.57 13.72 -3.86
CA GLU A 78 0.33 14.14 -5.25
C GLU A 78 1.07 13.25 -6.25
N LYS A 79 2.24 12.72 -5.88
CA LYS A 79 2.99 11.83 -6.75
C LYS A 79 2.39 10.43 -6.83
N LEU A 80 1.94 9.87 -5.70
CA LEU A 80 1.20 8.60 -5.68
C LEU A 80 -0.08 8.70 -6.50
N LYS A 81 -0.82 9.80 -6.39
CA LYS A 81 -2.04 10.04 -7.16
C LYS A 81 -1.77 9.96 -8.66
N ARG A 82 -0.79 10.71 -9.18
CA ARG A 82 -0.41 10.68 -10.60
C ARG A 82 0.05 9.30 -11.07
N LEU A 83 0.81 8.58 -10.24
CA LEU A 83 1.24 7.22 -10.56
C LEU A 83 0.05 6.26 -10.66
N ARG A 84 -0.90 6.33 -9.72
CA ARG A 84 -2.12 5.52 -9.74
C ARG A 84 -3.00 5.85 -10.96
N GLU A 85 -3.15 7.12 -11.31
CA GLU A 85 -3.86 7.54 -12.53
C GLU A 85 -3.23 6.93 -13.79
N ASN A 86 -1.90 6.98 -13.91
CA ASN A 86 -1.18 6.38 -15.04
C ASN A 86 -1.33 4.85 -15.08
N ILE A 87 -1.32 4.19 -13.92
CA ILE A 87 -1.53 2.73 -13.83
C ILE A 87 -2.95 2.38 -14.29
N ILE A 88 -3.97 3.11 -13.85
CA ILE A 88 -5.34 2.90 -14.32
C ILE A 88 -5.44 3.13 -15.83
N TRP A 89 -4.82 4.19 -16.36
CA TRP A 89 -4.79 4.43 -17.80
C TRP A 89 -4.17 3.27 -18.58
N LEU A 90 -3.05 2.70 -18.10
CA LEU A 90 -2.41 1.55 -18.71
C LEU A 90 -3.26 0.28 -18.61
N ILE A 91 -3.94 0.07 -17.47
CA ILE A 91 -4.85 -1.07 -17.34
C ILE A 91 -5.98 -0.94 -18.37
N LEU A 92 -6.57 0.25 -18.49
CA LEU A 92 -7.69 0.51 -19.39
C LEU A 92 -7.30 0.52 -20.87
N SER A 93 -6.05 0.83 -21.22
CA SER A 93 -5.60 0.80 -22.63
C SER A 93 -5.67 -0.57 -23.27
N GLU A 94 -5.67 -1.63 -22.45
CA GLU A 94 -5.78 -3.02 -22.89
C GLU A 94 -7.24 -3.50 -23.01
N TYR A 95 -8.23 -2.71 -22.54
CA TYR A 95 -9.64 -3.08 -22.63
C TYR A 95 -10.25 -2.57 -23.94
N PRO A 96 -10.94 -3.44 -24.72
CA PRO A 96 -11.70 -2.99 -25.88
C PRO A 96 -12.86 -2.10 -25.42
N PHE A 97 -13.03 -0.97 -26.11
CA PHE A 97 -14.13 -0.03 -25.91
C PHE A 97 -15.47 -0.56 -26.44
#